data_AF-A0AAP0ISX3-F1
#
_entry.id   AF-A0AAP0ISX3-F1
#
_cell.length_a   1.000
_cell.length_b   1.000
_cell.length_c   1.000
_cell.angle_alpha   90.00
_cell.angle_beta   90.00
_cell.angle_gamma   90.00
#
_symmetry.space_group_name_H-M   'P 1'
#
loop_
_entity.id
_entity.type
_entity.pdbx_description
1 polymer ?
#
loop_
_entity_poly.entity_id
_entity_poly.type
_entity_poly.pdbx_seq_one_letter_code
_entity_poly.pdbx_strand_id
1 'polypeptide(L)'
;MIEQVKGTSYSASSLLGASSFLYMNQNDLHGKKDESENSSVMHKKSWWRISFASPKVPDPPPVCPAKGIFYCVIYLRPGDYHRIHSPADWQVLVRRHFSGELFPVHERGRRTIKNLYVENERVVLEGQWTEGLMALAAIGAATIGSIELFIEPELRTNRPNRKLLHSEPPKERIYEPEGVGVMLKKGEELAAFNMGSTVVLVFQAPSHKSSKDGRLSEFNFCIDRGDKIRVGEALGRWSST
;
A
#
# COMPACT_ATOMS: atom_id res chain seq x y z
N MET A 1 10.27 -4.96 2.24
CA MET A 1 9.91 -5.60 3.53
C MET A 1 9.47 -4.51 4.50
N ILE A 2 8.46 -4.75 5.33
CA ILE A 2 8.07 -3.84 6.41
C ILE A 2 8.63 -4.42 7.70
N GLU A 3 9.45 -3.63 8.40
CA GLU A 3 10.10 -4.06 9.63
C GLU A 3 9.10 -4.06 10.80
N GLN A 4 9.03 -5.19 11.50
CA GLN A 4 8.49 -5.29 12.85
C GLN A 4 9.64 -5.17 13.86
N VAL A 5 9.31 -4.86 15.11
CA VAL A 5 10.28 -4.68 16.20
C VAL A 5 11.18 -5.93 16.36
N LYS A 6 12.47 -5.72 16.67
CA LYS A 6 13.49 -6.76 16.93
C LYS A 6 13.75 -7.75 15.76
N GLY A 7 13.77 -7.26 14.52
CA GLY A 7 14.25 -8.05 13.37
C GLY A 7 13.25 -9.07 12.82
N THR A 8 12.02 -9.12 13.35
CA THR A 8 10.92 -9.76 12.63
C THR A 8 10.50 -8.81 11.52
N SER A 9 10.34 -9.30 10.30
CA SER A 9 9.85 -8.49 9.19
C SER A 9 8.83 -9.30 8.41
N TYR A 10 7.88 -8.62 7.78
CA TYR A 10 6.91 -9.25 6.89
C TYR A 10 6.91 -8.50 5.57
N SER A 11 6.48 -9.17 4.50
CA SER A 11 6.43 -8.54 3.19
C SER A 11 5.29 -7.51 3.16
N ALA A 12 5.47 -6.44 2.38
CA ALA A 12 4.37 -5.50 2.13
C ALA A 12 3.18 -6.21 1.47
N SER A 13 3.42 -7.24 0.64
CA SER A 13 2.37 -8.05 0.03
C SER A 13 1.55 -8.85 1.05
N SER A 14 2.15 -9.37 2.13
CA SER A 14 1.39 -10.04 3.18
C SER A 14 0.48 -9.06 3.94
N LEU A 15 0.93 -7.82 4.14
CA LEU A 15 0.13 -6.79 4.80
C LEU A 15 -0.97 -6.25 3.88
N LEU A 16 -0.64 -5.90 2.66
CA LEU A 16 -1.55 -5.19 1.75
C LEU A 16 -2.46 -6.14 0.94
N GLY A 17 -2.08 -7.42 0.85
CA GLY A 17 -2.74 -8.44 0.03
C GLY A 17 -1.90 -8.81 -1.19
N ALA A 18 -1.99 -10.08 -1.61
CA ALA A 18 -1.24 -10.59 -2.75
C ALA A 18 -1.63 -9.93 -4.09
N SER A 19 -2.84 -9.39 -4.19
CA SER A 19 -3.39 -8.64 -5.33
C SER A 19 -3.04 -7.14 -5.32
N SER A 20 -2.15 -6.68 -4.43
CA SER A 20 -1.81 -5.26 -4.30
C SER A 20 -1.22 -4.67 -5.58
N PHE A 21 -1.75 -3.52 -6.03
CA PHE A 21 -1.26 -2.83 -7.23
C PHE A 21 0.20 -2.39 -7.10
N LEU A 22 0.67 -2.18 -5.88
CA LEU A 22 2.05 -1.81 -5.57
C LEU A 22 3.07 -2.83 -6.09
N TYR A 23 2.66 -4.10 -6.22
CA TYR A 23 3.54 -5.21 -6.62
C TYR A 23 3.30 -5.68 -8.06
N MET A 24 2.11 -5.48 -8.62
CA MET A 24 1.80 -5.90 -10.00
C MET A 24 2.66 -5.13 -11.02
N ASN A 25 2.93 -3.84 -10.80
CA ASN A 25 3.77 -3.04 -11.69
C ASN A 25 5.28 -3.29 -11.56
N GLN A 26 5.75 -4.08 -10.57
CA GLN A 26 7.17 -4.45 -10.47
C GLN A 26 7.53 -5.68 -11.31
N ASN A 27 6.58 -6.61 -11.52
CA ASN A 27 6.84 -7.85 -12.25
C ASN A 27 6.94 -7.66 -13.78
N ASP A 28 6.44 -6.54 -14.32
CA ASP A 28 6.62 -6.18 -15.74
C ASP A 28 8.05 -5.71 -16.07
N LEU A 29 8.94 -5.62 -15.08
CA LEU A 29 10.36 -5.22 -15.24
C LEU A 29 11.36 -6.39 -15.11
N HIS A 30 10.88 -7.64 -14.89
CA HIS A 30 11.75 -8.82 -14.77
C HIS A 30 11.12 -10.05 -15.43
N GLY A 31 10.97 -9.98 -16.76
CA GLY A 31 10.41 -11.06 -17.57
C GLY A 31 10.97 -11.10 -19.00
N LYS A 32 12.29 -11.01 -19.16
CA LYS A 32 12.97 -11.49 -20.37
C LYS A 32 14.02 -12.52 -19.97
N LYS A 33 13.67 -13.79 -20.08
CA LYS A 33 14.64 -14.87 -20.26
C LYS A 33 14.27 -15.65 -21.50
N ASP A 34 15.26 -15.74 -22.37
CA ASP A 34 15.31 -16.52 -23.58
C ASP A 34 15.08 -18.00 -23.29
N GLU A 35 14.22 -18.65 -24.07
CA GLU A 35 14.34 -20.08 -24.35
C GLU A 35 14.10 -20.30 -25.84
N SER A 36 15.14 -20.82 -26.49
CA SER A 36 15.12 -21.33 -27.86
C SER A 36 14.70 -22.80 -27.86
N GLU A 37 13.71 -23.08 -28.71
CA GLU A 37 13.32 -24.31 -29.43
C GLU A 37 14.00 -25.65 -29.07
N ASN A 38 13.20 -26.71 -28.88
CA ASN A 38 12.89 -27.60 -30.02
C ASN A 38 11.75 -28.63 -29.80
N SER A 39 11.16 -29.00 -30.95
CA SER A 39 10.50 -30.27 -31.33
C SER A 39 8.95 -30.35 -31.45
N SER A 40 8.48 -30.00 -32.65
CA SER A 40 7.64 -30.77 -33.61
C SER A 40 6.42 -31.61 -33.14
N VAL A 41 5.22 -31.35 -33.69
CA VAL A 41 4.63 -31.94 -34.95
C VAL A 41 3.19 -31.41 -35.23
N MET A 42 2.97 -30.98 -36.50
CA MET A 42 1.77 -30.86 -37.40
C MET A 42 0.34 -31.17 -36.88
N HIS A 43 -0.80 -30.62 -37.34
CA HIS A 43 -1.21 -29.62 -38.38
C HIS A 43 -2.74 -29.35 -38.23
N LYS A 44 -3.25 -28.11 -38.44
CA LYS A 44 -4.26 -27.74 -39.49
C LYS A 44 -4.81 -26.29 -39.35
N LYS A 45 -4.40 -25.46 -40.33
CA LYS A 45 -5.10 -24.40 -41.11
C LYS A 45 -5.95 -23.32 -40.40
N SER A 46 -5.52 -22.07 -40.45
CA SER A 46 -5.93 -21.07 -41.47
C SER A 46 -5.19 -19.73 -41.25
N TRP A 47 -4.84 -19.05 -42.34
CA TRP A 47 -3.84 -17.99 -42.43
C TRP A 47 -4.45 -16.60 -42.33
N TRP A 48 -3.91 -15.73 -41.47
CA TRP A 48 -3.76 -14.28 -41.70
C TRP A 48 -2.48 -13.80 -40.99
N ARG A 49 -1.53 -13.18 -41.71
CA ARG A 49 -0.35 -12.52 -41.13
C ARG A 49 -0.58 -11.01 -41.17
N ILE A 50 -0.84 -10.41 -40.01
CA ILE A 50 -0.89 -8.97 -39.86
C ILE A 50 0.46 -8.53 -39.30
N SER A 51 1.16 -7.62 -40.01
CA SER A 51 2.39 -6.98 -39.51
C SER A 51 2.10 -5.51 -39.28
N PHE A 52 2.16 -5.06 -38.04
CA PHE A 52 2.13 -3.63 -37.70
C PHE A 52 3.57 -3.14 -37.54
N ALA A 53 3.95 -2.09 -38.27
CA ALA A 53 5.19 -1.37 -38.04
C ALA A 53 4.85 -0.04 -37.36
N SER A 54 5.36 0.16 -36.14
CA SER A 54 5.36 1.46 -35.47
C SER A 54 6.70 2.15 -35.79
N PRO A 55 6.74 3.47 -36.08
CA PRO A 55 7.99 4.16 -36.39
C PRO A 55 9.00 4.04 -35.24
N LYS A 56 10.23 3.64 -35.56
CA LYS A 56 11.37 3.62 -34.63
C LYS A 56 11.81 5.06 -34.33
N VAL A 57 11.26 5.64 -33.29
CA VAL A 57 11.87 6.82 -32.63
C VAL A 57 13.02 6.30 -31.77
N PRO A 58 14.27 6.79 -31.93
CA PRO A 58 15.32 6.55 -30.95
C PRO A 58 14.87 7.07 -29.58
N ASP A 59 14.89 6.21 -28.58
CA ASP A 59 14.38 6.50 -27.23
C ASP A 59 15.03 7.78 -26.65
N PRO A 60 14.27 8.71 -26.04
CA PRO A 60 14.87 9.45 -24.93
C PRO A 60 15.25 8.41 -23.86
N PRO A 61 16.43 8.50 -23.21
CA PRO A 61 16.76 7.54 -22.16
C PRO A 61 15.61 7.56 -21.14
N PRO A 62 15.04 6.40 -20.73
CA PRO A 62 14.12 6.39 -19.62
C PRO A 62 14.97 6.58 -18.37
N VAL A 63 15.35 7.82 -18.08
CA VAL A 63 15.61 8.22 -16.70
C VAL A 63 14.25 8.44 -16.08
N CYS A 64 13.42 7.39 -16.10
CA CYS A 64 12.36 7.27 -15.12
C CYS A 64 13.09 7.33 -13.79
N PRO A 65 12.88 8.35 -12.97
CA PRO A 65 13.48 8.32 -11.65
C PRO A 65 13.00 7.04 -10.99
N ALA A 66 13.93 6.15 -10.63
CA ALA A 66 13.62 4.91 -9.95
C ALA A 66 12.78 5.26 -8.73
N LYS A 67 11.47 5.00 -8.81
CA LYS A 67 10.55 5.28 -7.72
C LYS A 67 10.86 4.29 -6.60
N GLY A 68 11.30 4.82 -5.46
CA GLY A 68 11.48 4.05 -4.25
C GLY A 68 10.13 3.75 -3.60
N ILE A 69 10.06 2.67 -2.84
CA ILE A 69 8.93 2.37 -1.96
C ILE A 69 9.32 2.80 -0.55
N PHE A 70 8.57 3.76 -0.01
CA PHE A 70 8.71 4.27 1.34
C PHE A 70 7.56 3.74 2.20
N TYR A 71 7.81 3.61 3.49
CA TYR A 71 6.76 3.27 4.45
C TYR A 71 7.01 3.93 5.80
N CYS A 72 5.93 4.17 6.54
CA CYS A 72 6.00 4.55 7.94
C CYS A 72 4.89 3.84 8.74
N VAL A 73 5.22 3.48 9.98
CA VAL A 73 4.31 2.80 10.90
C VAL A 73 4.02 3.73 12.07
N ILE A 74 2.77 4.15 12.21
CA ILE A 74 2.30 5.10 13.22
C ILE A 74 1.48 4.33 14.25
N TYR A 75 1.99 4.23 15.47
CA TYR A 75 1.28 3.60 16.58
C TYR A 75 0.53 4.65 17.40
N LEU A 76 -0.78 4.44 17.59
CA LEU A 76 -1.66 5.31 18.37
C LEU A 76 -1.89 4.69 19.75
N ARG A 77 -1.33 5.32 20.79
CA ARG A 77 -1.46 4.86 22.18
C ARG A 77 -2.85 5.17 22.74
N PRO A 78 -3.28 4.49 23.81
CA PRO A 78 -4.43 4.94 24.58
C PRO A 78 -4.25 6.41 25.00
N GLY A 79 -5.24 7.25 24.73
CA GLY A 79 -5.20 8.69 24.99
C GLY A 79 -4.67 9.57 23.84
N ASP A 80 -4.10 8.97 22.79
CA ASP A 80 -3.75 9.71 21.57
C ASP A 80 -5.01 10.01 20.72
N TYR A 81 -4.85 10.76 19.64
CA TYR A 81 -5.91 11.03 18.66
C TYR A 81 -6.08 9.83 17.71
N HIS A 82 -7.26 9.20 17.71
CA HIS A 82 -7.55 7.94 17.00
C HIS A 82 -8.25 8.11 15.65
N ARG A 83 -8.19 9.31 15.06
CA ARG A 83 -8.71 9.56 13.71
C ARG A 83 -7.56 9.62 12.71
N ILE A 84 -7.78 9.02 11.55
CA ILE A 84 -6.84 8.90 10.46
C ILE A 84 -7.24 9.92 9.40
N HIS A 85 -6.28 10.74 8.99
CA HIS A 85 -6.47 11.71 7.92
C HIS A 85 -5.66 11.30 6.70
N SER A 86 -6.14 11.70 5.53
CA SER A 86 -5.45 11.54 4.27
C SER A 86 -4.11 12.29 4.30
N PRO A 87 -2.96 11.63 4.07
CA PRO A 87 -1.64 12.27 4.17
C PRO A 87 -1.32 13.19 2.98
N ALA A 88 -1.98 12.98 1.84
CA ALA A 88 -1.79 13.72 0.60
C ALA A 88 -3.11 13.76 -0.18
N ASP A 89 -3.13 14.50 -1.28
CA ASP A 89 -4.17 14.34 -2.29
C ASP A 89 -3.93 13.00 -3.00
N TRP A 90 -4.92 12.12 -2.97
CA TRP A 90 -4.83 10.81 -3.60
C TRP A 90 -6.20 10.23 -3.91
N GLN A 91 -6.18 9.27 -4.81
CA GLN A 91 -7.32 8.61 -5.40
C GLN A 91 -7.38 7.18 -4.88
N VAL A 92 -8.32 6.88 -3.99
CA VAL A 92 -8.53 5.51 -3.49
C VAL A 92 -9.31 4.70 -4.53
N LEU A 93 -8.72 3.59 -4.95
CA LEU A 93 -9.26 2.72 -6.01
C LEU A 93 -9.85 1.44 -5.44
N VAL A 94 -9.22 0.87 -4.40
CA VAL A 94 -9.62 -0.42 -3.83
C VAL A 94 -9.54 -0.36 -2.32
N ARG A 95 -10.53 -0.98 -1.68
CA ARG A 95 -10.54 -1.30 -0.25
C ARG A 95 -10.48 -2.82 -0.08
N ARG A 96 -9.59 -3.30 0.78
CA ARG A 96 -9.54 -4.70 1.23
C ARG A 96 -9.76 -4.77 2.73
N HIS A 97 -10.72 -5.58 3.16
CA HIS A 97 -10.94 -5.88 4.56
C HIS A 97 -10.48 -7.32 4.84
N PHE A 98 -9.47 -7.45 5.70
CA PHE A 98 -8.96 -8.72 6.16
C PHE A 98 -9.56 -9.00 7.53
N SER A 99 -10.39 -10.03 7.63
CA SER A 99 -10.79 -10.60 8.91
C SER A 99 -9.55 -11.14 9.62
N GLY A 100 -9.40 -10.89 10.91
CA GLY A 100 -8.23 -11.33 11.67
C GLY A 100 -8.46 -11.29 13.17
N GLU A 101 -7.38 -11.45 13.91
CA GLU A 101 -7.35 -11.32 15.37
C GLU A 101 -7.34 -9.85 15.80
N LEU A 102 -7.41 -9.60 17.10
CA LEU A 102 -7.25 -8.25 17.66
C LEU A 102 -6.17 -8.25 18.74
N PHE A 103 -5.02 -8.82 18.41
CA PHE A 103 -3.88 -8.85 19.30
C PHE A 103 -3.44 -7.43 19.65
N PRO A 104 -2.94 -7.21 20.88
CA PRO A 104 -2.62 -5.87 21.32
C PRO A 104 -1.27 -5.41 20.73
N VAL A 105 -1.23 -4.20 20.17
CA VAL A 105 -0.09 -3.65 19.41
C VAL A 105 0.93 -2.85 20.24
N HIS A 106 0.85 -2.93 21.56
CA HIS A 106 1.84 -2.32 22.45
C HIS A 106 3.20 -3.03 22.31
N GLU A 107 4.26 -2.43 22.90
CA GLU A 107 5.65 -2.88 22.73
C GLU A 107 5.87 -4.38 22.98
N ARG A 108 5.24 -4.94 24.03
CA ARG A 108 5.34 -6.36 24.34
C ARG A 108 4.74 -7.20 23.21
N GLY A 109 3.51 -6.91 22.77
CA GLY A 109 2.87 -7.61 21.64
C GLY A 109 3.71 -7.58 20.36
N ARG A 110 4.25 -6.40 20.00
CA ARG A 110 5.13 -6.24 18.82
C ARG A 110 6.39 -7.08 18.89
N ARG A 111 6.90 -7.38 20.09
CA ARG A 111 8.11 -8.19 20.30
C ARG A 111 7.83 -9.69 20.33
N THR A 112 6.65 -10.11 20.74
CA THR A 112 6.36 -11.53 21.02
C THR A 112 5.52 -12.19 19.95
N ILE A 113 4.65 -11.44 19.26
CA ILE A 113 3.71 -11.98 18.28
C ILE A 113 4.31 -11.77 16.89
N LYS A 114 4.61 -12.87 16.20
CA LYS A 114 5.09 -12.81 14.81
C LYS A 114 3.95 -12.37 13.90
N ASN A 115 4.28 -11.61 12.85
CA ASN A 115 3.31 -11.14 11.85
C ASN A 115 2.13 -10.38 12.46
N LEU A 116 2.33 -9.72 13.60
CA LEU A 116 1.26 -9.13 14.41
C LEU A 116 0.25 -8.32 13.59
N TYR A 117 0.74 -7.47 12.69
CA TYR A 117 -0.10 -6.61 11.87
C TYR A 117 -0.82 -7.35 10.73
N VAL A 118 -0.30 -8.50 10.29
CA VAL A 118 -0.91 -9.36 9.26
C VAL A 118 -1.95 -10.29 9.87
N GLU A 119 -1.73 -10.75 11.10
CA GLU A 119 -2.67 -11.58 11.86
C GLU A 119 -3.87 -10.76 12.35
N ASN A 120 -3.66 -9.49 12.66
CA ASN A 120 -4.74 -8.62 13.10
C ASN A 120 -5.71 -8.27 11.97
N GLU A 121 -6.97 -8.08 12.35
CA GLU A 121 -7.98 -7.49 11.50
C GLU A 121 -7.49 -6.12 11.01
N ARG A 122 -7.65 -5.88 9.71
CA ARG A 122 -7.21 -4.63 9.09
C ARG A 122 -8.05 -4.26 7.88
N VAL A 123 -8.11 -2.96 7.63
CA VAL A 123 -8.67 -2.40 6.40
C VAL A 123 -7.54 -1.70 5.66
N VAL A 124 -7.34 -2.10 4.40
CA VAL A 124 -6.31 -1.55 3.52
C VAL A 124 -7.00 -0.77 2.42
N LEU A 125 -6.61 0.48 2.24
CA LEU A 125 -6.98 1.29 1.09
C LEU A 125 -5.78 1.38 0.16
N GLU A 126 -6.01 1.21 -1.14
CA GLU A 126 -5.00 1.32 -2.17
C GLU A 126 -5.46 2.25 -3.28
N GLY A 127 -4.51 3.01 -3.81
CA GLY A 127 -4.82 4.09 -4.73
C GLY A 127 -3.60 4.72 -5.37
N GLN A 128 -3.84 5.84 -6.04
CA GLN A 128 -2.83 6.64 -6.72
C GLN A 128 -2.73 8.02 -6.09
N TRP A 129 -1.52 8.44 -5.73
CA TRP A 129 -1.20 9.81 -5.35
C TRP A 129 -0.29 10.44 -6.40
N THR A 130 0.07 11.71 -6.24
CA THR A 130 0.83 12.49 -7.23
C THR A 130 2.07 11.78 -7.78
N GLU A 131 2.78 11.01 -6.95
CA GLU A 131 4.04 10.39 -7.35
C GLU A 131 3.94 8.91 -7.72
N GLY A 132 2.77 8.28 -7.61
CA GLY A 132 2.60 6.87 -7.92
C GLY A 132 1.55 6.22 -7.02
N LEU A 133 1.78 4.96 -6.66
CA LEU A 133 0.86 4.21 -5.82
C LEU A 133 1.04 4.56 -4.33
N MET A 134 -0.07 4.58 -3.61
CA MET A 134 -0.14 4.73 -2.15
C MET A 134 -1.09 3.69 -1.58
N ALA A 135 -0.74 3.14 -0.42
CA ALA A 135 -1.59 2.28 0.37
C ALA A 135 -1.57 2.71 1.83
N LEU A 136 -2.74 2.70 2.46
CA LEU A 136 -2.92 2.97 3.88
C LEU A 136 -3.63 1.79 4.53
N ALA A 137 -2.95 1.13 5.47
CA ALA A 137 -3.51 0.04 6.25
C ALA A 137 -3.85 0.51 7.67
N ALA A 138 -5.14 0.53 7.99
CA ALA A 138 -5.65 0.70 9.34
C ALA A 138 -5.72 -0.68 10.01
N ILE A 139 -4.95 -0.89 11.08
CA ILE A 139 -4.85 -2.18 11.77
C ILE A 139 -5.54 -2.07 13.12
N GLY A 140 -6.57 -2.89 13.31
CA GLY A 140 -7.30 -3.01 14.56
C GLY A 140 -6.42 -3.67 15.62
N ALA A 141 -6.62 -3.29 16.88
CA ALA A 141 -5.99 -3.95 18.01
C ALA A 141 -6.85 -3.82 19.26
N ALA A 142 -6.69 -4.78 20.18
CA ALA A 142 -7.54 -4.94 21.35
C ALA A 142 -9.02 -5.19 20.99
N THR A 143 -9.77 -5.79 21.91
CA THR A 143 -11.15 -6.26 21.68
C THR A 143 -12.15 -5.15 21.33
N ILE A 144 -11.79 -3.87 21.48
CA ILE A 144 -12.61 -2.69 21.16
C ILE A 144 -12.10 -2.02 19.85
N GLY A 145 -11.12 -2.62 19.17
CA GLY A 145 -10.42 -2.07 18.02
C GLY A 145 -11.17 -2.11 16.70
N SER A 146 -12.45 -1.73 16.67
CA SER A 146 -13.16 -1.57 15.41
C SER A 146 -12.60 -0.37 14.63
N ILE A 147 -12.51 -0.58 13.32
CA ILE A 147 -12.11 0.39 12.31
C ILE A 147 -13.37 0.88 11.61
N GLU A 148 -13.59 2.19 11.64
CA GLU A 148 -14.65 2.87 10.91
C GLU A 148 -14.05 3.59 9.71
N LEU A 149 -14.61 3.36 8.54
CA LEU A 149 -14.15 3.96 7.28
C LEU A 149 -15.21 4.94 6.79
N PHE A 150 -14.85 6.21 6.59
CA PHE A 150 -15.87 7.24 6.32
C PHE A 150 -16.38 7.24 4.90
N ILE A 151 -15.55 6.78 3.96
CA ILE A 151 -15.98 6.53 2.58
C ILE A 151 -16.92 5.32 2.47
N GLU A 152 -17.05 4.53 3.53
CA GLU A 152 -17.93 3.35 3.57
C GLU A 152 -18.52 3.15 4.98
N PRO A 153 -19.47 4.00 5.42
CA PRO A 153 -20.04 3.95 6.77
C PRO A 153 -20.76 2.63 7.10
N GLU A 154 -21.15 1.87 6.08
CA GLU A 154 -21.76 0.55 6.21
C GLU A 154 -20.75 -0.57 6.54
N LEU A 155 -19.45 -0.34 6.33
CA LEU A 155 -18.40 -1.30 6.65
C LEU A 155 -18.36 -1.53 8.16
N ARG A 156 -18.51 -2.79 8.56
CA ARG A 156 -18.43 -3.20 9.97
C ARG A 156 -17.27 -4.15 10.18
N THR A 157 -16.35 -3.74 11.01
CA THR A 157 -15.21 -4.51 11.50
C THR A 157 -15.47 -5.06 12.90
N ASN A 158 -14.54 -5.83 13.45
CA ASN A 158 -14.64 -6.49 14.75
C ASN A 158 -15.90 -7.35 14.87
N ARG A 159 -16.22 -8.11 13.82
CA ARG A 159 -17.34 -9.05 13.84
C ARG A 159 -16.89 -10.37 14.48
N PRO A 160 -17.73 -11.03 15.30
CA PRO A 160 -17.43 -12.35 15.82
C PRO A 160 -17.16 -13.31 14.67
N ASN A 161 -15.92 -13.76 14.56
CA ASN A 161 -15.52 -14.61 13.46
C ASN A 161 -15.99 -16.05 13.75
N ARG A 162 -16.95 -16.57 12.97
CA ARG A 162 -17.32 -17.99 13.00
C ARG A 162 -16.23 -18.77 12.26
N LYS A 163 -15.11 -19.03 12.92
CA LYS A 163 -13.98 -19.76 12.32
C LYS A 163 -14.41 -21.15 11.86
N LEU A 164 -14.80 -21.28 10.59
CA LEU A 164 -14.88 -22.56 9.89
C LEU A 164 -13.50 -22.80 9.24
N LEU A 165 -12.56 -23.26 10.06
CA LEU A 165 -11.32 -23.97 9.69
C LEU A 165 -10.32 -23.36 8.67
N HIS A 166 -10.62 -22.25 8.00
CA HIS A 166 -9.75 -21.63 6.99
C HIS A 166 -9.71 -20.09 7.10
N SER A 167 -8.58 -19.50 6.70
CA SER A 167 -8.45 -18.05 6.50
C SER A 167 -9.38 -17.63 5.36
N GLU A 168 -10.40 -16.82 5.65
CA GLU A 168 -11.25 -16.26 4.61
C GLU A 168 -10.44 -15.32 3.71
N PRO A 169 -10.70 -15.30 2.38
CA PRO A 169 -10.11 -14.30 1.50
C PRO A 169 -10.55 -12.90 1.95
N PRO A 170 -9.72 -11.86 1.71
CA PRO A 170 -10.10 -10.50 2.04
C PRO A 170 -11.36 -10.08 1.27
N LYS A 171 -12.24 -9.35 1.94
CA LYS A 171 -13.40 -8.73 1.31
C LYS A 171 -12.92 -7.49 0.56
N GLU A 172 -12.79 -7.63 -0.75
CA GLU A 172 -12.40 -6.54 -1.65
C GLU A 172 -13.63 -5.74 -2.09
N ARG A 173 -13.46 -4.43 -2.18
CA ARG A 173 -14.39 -3.51 -2.83
C ARG A 173 -13.59 -2.62 -3.77
N ILE A 174 -13.94 -2.67 -5.05
CA ILE A 174 -13.39 -1.78 -6.07
C ILE A 174 -14.29 -0.55 -6.11
N TYR A 175 -13.71 0.63 -6.03
CA TYR A 175 -14.41 1.88 -6.27
C TYR A 175 -14.50 2.06 -7.80
N GLU A 176 -15.63 1.58 -8.35
CA GLU A 176 -15.99 1.55 -9.78
C GLU A 176 -16.09 2.94 -10.44
N PRO A 177 -16.13 3.02 -11.79
CA PRO A 177 -16.01 4.29 -12.51
C PRO A 177 -17.32 5.11 -12.52
N GLU A 178 -17.26 6.43 -12.35
CA GLU A 178 -16.77 7.36 -13.38
C GLU A 178 -15.26 7.64 -13.35
N GLY A 179 -14.45 6.58 -13.44
CA GLY A 179 -13.02 6.54 -13.75
C GLY A 179 -12.06 7.05 -12.69
N VAL A 180 -12.57 7.60 -11.59
CA VAL A 180 -11.77 8.47 -10.72
C VAL A 180 -11.63 7.91 -9.30
N GLY A 181 -12.16 6.74 -8.93
CA GLY A 181 -12.10 6.27 -7.54
C GLY A 181 -12.66 7.31 -6.54
N VAL A 182 -12.32 7.19 -5.26
CA VAL A 182 -12.67 8.21 -4.27
C VAL A 182 -11.49 9.16 -4.08
N MET A 183 -11.66 10.41 -4.51
CA MET A 183 -10.66 11.46 -4.31
C MET A 183 -10.67 11.93 -2.86
N LEU A 184 -9.55 11.79 -2.17
CA LEU A 184 -9.35 12.30 -0.82
C LEU A 184 -8.36 13.46 -0.85
N LYS A 185 -8.73 14.57 -0.21
CA LYS A 185 -7.85 15.72 -0.06
C LYS A 185 -6.91 15.57 1.12
N LYS A 186 -5.71 16.13 1.01
CA LYS A 186 -4.76 16.18 2.12
C LYS A 186 -5.44 16.77 3.36
N GLY A 187 -5.34 16.06 4.48
CA GLY A 187 -5.93 16.45 5.77
C GLY A 187 -7.41 16.07 5.93
N GLU A 188 -8.07 15.59 4.88
CA GLU A 188 -9.44 15.06 4.98
C GLU A 188 -9.49 13.83 5.88
N GLU A 189 -10.51 13.73 6.72
CA GLU A 189 -10.66 12.60 7.62
C GLU A 189 -11.15 11.37 6.87
N LEU A 190 -10.45 10.25 7.05
CA LEU A 190 -10.58 9.05 6.24
C LEU A 190 -11.21 7.90 7.02
N ALA A 191 -10.74 7.70 8.24
CA ALA A 191 -11.13 6.58 9.07
C ALA A 191 -10.92 6.93 10.54
N ALA A 192 -11.56 6.18 11.43
CA ALA A 192 -11.37 6.30 12.87
C ALA A 192 -11.23 4.92 13.50
N PHE A 193 -10.50 4.88 14.61
CA PHE A 193 -10.46 3.73 15.50
C PHE A 193 -11.25 4.03 16.77
N ASN A 194 -11.99 3.04 17.25
CA ASN A 194 -12.66 3.17 18.54
C ASN A 194 -11.68 2.99 19.73
N MET A 195 -10.62 2.18 19.58
CA MET A 195 -9.55 2.11 20.58
C MET A 195 -8.23 1.56 19.99
N GLY A 196 -7.12 2.22 20.31
CA GLY A 196 -5.74 1.70 20.27
C GLY A 196 -5.35 0.95 19.01
N SER A 197 -4.67 1.60 18.06
CA SER A 197 -4.42 1.00 16.76
C SER A 197 -3.08 1.37 16.15
N THR A 198 -2.81 0.81 14.96
CA THR A 198 -1.63 1.14 14.17
C THR A 198 -2.05 1.50 12.75
N VAL A 199 -1.44 2.55 12.19
CA VAL A 199 -1.55 2.91 10.78
C VAL A 199 -0.23 2.58 10.10
N VAL A 200 -0.29 1.85 9.00
CA VAL A 200 0.87 1.64 8.13
C VAL A 200 0.60 2.34 6.82
N LEU A 201 1.43 3.33 6.50
CA LEU A 201 1.41 4.03 5.23
C LEU A 201 2.55 3.49 4.37
N VAL A 202 2.25 3.10 3.13
CA VAL A 202 3.21 2.65 2.13
C VAL A 202 2.98 3.45 0.86
N PHE A 203 4.03 4.02 0.26
CA PHE A 203 3.87 4.85 -0.92
C PHE A 203 5.11 4.85 -1.79
N GLN A 204 4.88 5.04 -3.09
CA GLN A 204 5.94 5.23 -4.07
C GLN A 204 6.32 6.71 -4.14
N ALA A 205 7.59 7.04 -4.06
CA ALA A 205 8.09 8.37 -4.34
C ALA A 205 9.37 8.27 -5.18
N PRO A 206 9.64 9.21 -6.10
CA PRO A 206 10.94 9.31 -6.75
C PRO A 206 12.09 9.33 -5.74
N SER A 207 13.06 8.43 -5.92
CA SER A 207 14.31 8.46 -5.13
C SER A 207 15.16 9.67 -5.54
N HIS A 208 15.04 10.13 -6.79
CA HIS A 208 15.60 11.40 -7.24
C HIS A 208 14.63 12.04 -8.24
N LYS A 209 14.33 13.34 -8.18
CA LYS A 209 13.58 14.07 -9.20
C LYS A 209 14.50 15.03 -9.92
N SER A 210 14.57 14.98 -11.25
CA SER A 210 15.15 16.08 -12.01
C SER A 210 14.19 17.27 -11.95
N SER A 211 14.59 18.36 -11.29
CA SER A 211 13.91 19.65 -11.36
C SER A 211 14.15 20.27 -12.75
N LYS A 212 13.24 21.14 -13.19
CA LYS A 212 13.37 21.89 -14.45
C LYS A 212 14.67 22.72 -14.52
N ASP A 213 15.29 23.01 -13.38
CA ASP A 213 16.58 23.71 -13.25
C ASP A 213 17.80 22.77 -13.18
N GLY A 214 17.64 21.47 -13.46
CA GLY A 214 18.73 20.49 -13.42
C GLY A 214 19.14 20.01 -12.03
N ARG A 215 18.45 20.46 -10.96
CA ARG A 215 18.70 20.01 -9.57
C ARG A 215 17.96 18.72 -9.26
N LEU A 216 18.64 17.78 -8.60
CA LEU A 216 18.02 16.54 -8.15
C LEU A 216 17.31 16.79 -6.81
N SER A 217 16.01 16.50 -6.73
CA SER A 217 15.25 16.56 -5.47
C SER A 217 14.92 15.15 -4.98
N GLU A 218 15.34 14.79 -3.78
CA GLU A 218 15.07 13.49 -3.16
C GLU A 218 13.98 13.62 -2.08
N PHE A 219 13.16 12.58 -1.92
CA PHE A 219 12.22 12.51 -0.81
C PHE A 219 12.94 12.02 0.44
N ASN A 220 12.82 12.80 1.52
CA ASN A 220 13.37 12.43 2.83
C ASN A 220 12.30 12.53 3.91
N PHE A 221 12.27 11.56 4.82
CA PHE A 221 11.52 11.72 6.06
C PHE A 221 12.15 12.84 6.89
N CYS A 222 11.32 13.66 7.52
CA CYS A 222 11.75 14.71 8.45
C CYS A 222 11.40 14.33 9.91
N ILE A 223 11.21 13.05 10.16
CA ILE A 223 10.91 12.44 11.45
C ILE A 223 11.78 11.19 11.63
N ASP A 224 12.13 10.88 12.87
CA ASP A 224 12.91 9.72 13.24
C ASP A 224 12.09 8.63 13.94
N ARG A 225 12.65 7.42 14.02
CA ARG A 225 12.02 6.29 14.71
C ARG A 225 11.84 6.62 16.18
N GLY A 226 10.58 6.66 16.63
CA GLY A 226 10.22 6.90 18.03
C GLY A 226 9.69 8.30 18.32
N ASP A 227 9.76 9.19 17.33
CA ASP A 227 9.21 10.54 17.45
C ASP A 227 7.69 10.53 17.67
N LYS A 228 7.22 11.55 18.39
CA LYS A 228 5.80 11.86 18.50
C LYS A 228 5.46 12.89 17.44
N ILE A 229 4.44 12.59 16.64
CA ILE A 229 3.97 13.47 15.57
C ILE A 229 2.57 14.01 15.89
N ARG A 230 2.26 15.22 15.43
CA ARG A 230 0.92 15.81 15.52
C ARG A 230 0.17 15.69 14.20
N VAL A 231 -1.16 15.74 14.25
CA VAL A 231 -1.98 15.85 13.05
C VAL A 231 -1.61 17.12 12.29
N GLY A 232 -1.40 16.99 10.97
CA GLY A 232 -0.96 18.08 10.10
C GLY A 232 0.56 18.30 10.08
N GLU A 233 1.32 17.66 10.97
CA GLU A 233 2.78 17.68 10.92
C GLU A 233 3.28 16.89 9.71
N ALA A 234 4.31 17.43 9.03
CA ALA A 234 4.86 16.78 7.85
C ALA A 234 5.65 15.52 8.25
N LEU A 235 5.40 14.40 7.57
CA LEU A 235 6.20 13.18 7.74
C LEU A 235 7.50 13.23 6.93
N GLY A 236 7.48 13.90 5.78
CA GLY A 236 8.63 14.03 4.91
C GLY A 236 8.52 15.21 3.95
N ARG A 237 9.63 15.56 3.34
CA ARG A 237 9.78 16.70 2.43
C ARG A 237 10.69 16.35 1.27
N TRP A 238 10.56 17.13 0.21
CA TRP A 238 11.50 17.13 -0.89
C TRP A 238 12.67 18.05 -0.53
N SER A 239 13.88 17.51 -0.51
CA SER A 239 15.11 18.30 -0.37
C SER A 239 15.73 18.48 -1.75
N SER A 240 15.96 19.75 -2.15
CA SER A 240 16.77 20.03 -3.33
C SER A 240 18.24 19.92 -2.97
N THR A 241 18.94 19.01 -3.64
CA THR A 241 20.42 18.95 -3.64
C THR A 241 20.99 19.79 -4.77
#